data_AF-A0A6A5YFL8-F1
#
_entry.id   AF-A0A6A5YFL8-F1
#
_cell.length_a   1.000
_cell.length_b   1.000
_cell.length_c   1.000
_cell.angle_alpha   90.00
_cell.angle_beta   90.00
_cell.angle_gamma   90.00
#
_symmetry.space_group_name_H-M   'P 1'
#
loop_
_entity.id
_entity.type
_entity.pdbx_description
1 polymer ?
#
loop_
_entity_poly.entity_id
_entity_poly.type
_entity_poly.pdbx_seq_one_letter_code
_entity_poly.pdbx_strand_id
1 'polypeptide(L)'
;MTDMLTQLQDALDVLLQQFYAGLAYTTTRHPYGTIAGQTHNPAADPSTTNTTATSPTQTQHPSTAADPSNPPQPPRSPPPDPDFTATQHEISEDIVMNIARIEALIQRLPGIGQSEKAQLARMEELNRLLEEEEGRRVEAVREKERLLQVLDERIMRVRRP
;
A
#
# COMPACT_ATOMS: atom_id res chain seq x y z
N MET A 1 13.43 13.83 -3.53
CA MET A 1 12.84 12.82 -2.64
C MET A 1 11.37 13.18 -2.43
N THR A 2 10.58 13.12 -3.52
CA THR A 2 9.16 13.52 -3.61
C THR A 2 8.21 12.35 -3.32
N ASP A 3 8.80 11.16 -3.17
CA ASP A 3 8.12 9.87 -3.08
C ASP A 3 7.28 9.69 -1.80
N MET A 4 7.46 10.53 -0.78
CA MET A 4 6.65 10.43 0.46
C MET A 4 5.20 10.91 0.28
N LEU A 5 4.96 11.90 -0.60
CA LEU A 5 3.59 12.33 -0.89
C LEU A 5 2.87 11.28 -1.73
N THR A 6 3.56 10.67 -2.70
CA THR A 6 3.02 9.53 -3.47
C THR A 6 2.76 8.34 -2.56
N GLN A 7 3.69 8.01 -1.67
CA GLN A 7 3.50 6.93 -0.70
C GLN A 7 2.32 7.18 0.26
N LEU A 8 2.04 8.43 0.62
CA LEU A 8 0.86 8.78 1.41
C LEU A 8 -0.44 8.63 0.60
N GLN A 9 -0.42 8.98 -0.68
CA GLN A 9 -1.55 8.76 -1.59
C GLN A 9 -1.83 7.25 -1.73
N ASP A 10 -0.80 6.44 -2.00
CA ASP A 10 -0.93 4.98 -2.10
C ASP A 10 -1.47 4.37 -0.79
N ALA A 11 -0.99 4.86 0.37
CA ALA A 11 -1.45 4.37 1.67
C ALA A 11 -2.92 4.72 1.94
N LEU A 12 -3.39 5.89 1.53
CA LEU A 12 -4.80 6.28 1.62
C LEU A 12 -5.69 5.45 0.68
N ASP A 13 -5.23 5.16 -0.53
CA ASP A 13 -5.96 4.34 -1.49
C ASP A 13 -6.12 2.90 -0.97
N VAL A 14 -5.05 2.32 -0.40
CA VAL A 14 -5.10 1.00 0.24
C VAL A 14 -6.06 1.01 1.45
N LEU A 15 -6.03 2.05 2.28
CA LEU A 15 -6.93 2.19 3.42
C LEU A 15 -8.41 2.22 2.97
N LEU A 16 -8.73 3.00 1.93
CA LEU A 16 -10.09 3.08 1.38
C LEU A 16 -10.55 1.75 0.79
N GLN A 17 -9.68 1.05 0.06
CA GLN A 17 -9.96 -0.28 -0.48
C GLN A 17 -10.26 -1.27 0.66
N GLN A 18 -9.50 -1.21 1.75
CA GLN A 18 -9.70 -2.06 2.91
C GLN A 18 -11.00 -1.75 3.66
N PHE A 19 -11.38 -0.48 3.79
CA PHE A 19 -12.68 -0.10 4.35
C PHE A 19 -13.85 -0.65 3.53
N TYR A 20 -13.79 -0.52 2.20
CA TYR A 20 -14.83 -1.06 1.33
C TYR A 20 -14.90 -2.60 1.44
N ALA A 21 -13.75 -3.28 1.41
CA ALA A 21 -13.68 -4.72 1.57
C ALA A 21 -14.24 -5.18 2.94
N GLY A 22 -13.92 -4.47 4.03
CA GLY A 22 -14.43 -4.76 5.37
C GLY A 22 -15.94 -4.58 5.50
N LEU A 23 -16.50 -3.53 4.89
CA LEU A 23 -17.96 -3.32 4.84
C LEU A 23 -18.66 -4.40 4.00
N ALA A 24 -18.09 -4.73 2.83
CA ALA A 24 -18.61 -5.79 1.97
C ALA A 24 -18.56 -7.16 2.68
N TYR A 25 -17.48 -7.46 3.40
CA TYR A 25 -17.34 -8.67 4.21
C TYR A 25 -18.41 -8.72 5.31
N THR A 26 -18.55 -7.64 6.08
CA THR A 26 -19.57 -7.53 7.14
C THR A 26 -20.99 -7.74 6.59
N THR A 27 -21.30 -7.16 5.44
CA THR A 27 -22.63 -7.24 4.83
C THR A 27 -22.94 -8.63 4.26
N THR A 28 -21.92 -9.35 3.79
CA THR A 28 -22.11 -10.63 3.06
C THR A 28 -21.86 -11.87 3.90
N ARG A 29 -21.04 -11.77 4.96
CA ARG A 29 -20.56 -12.93 5.75
C ARG A 29 -21.02 -12.90 7.21
N HIS A 30 -21.76 -11.89 7.65
CA HIS A 30 -22.26 -11.81 9.03
C HIS A 30 -23.06 -13.07 9.44
N PRO A 31 -22.96 -13.52 10.70
CA PRO A 31 -23.79 -14.59 11.21
C PRO A 31 -25.25 -14.14 11.30
N TYR A 32 -26.17 -15.08 11.11
CA TYR A 32 -27.60 -14.80 11.26
C TYR A 32 -27.94 -14.51 12.73
N GLY A 33 -28.72 -13.45 12.97
CA GLY A 33 -29.17 -13.12 14.32
C GLY A 33 -30.16 -14.15 14.87
N THR A 34 -30.01 -14.53 16.15
CA THR A 34 -31.00 -15.32 16.87
C THR A 34 -32.12 -14.40 17.37
N ILE A 35 -33.35 -14.53 16.84
CA ILE A 35 -34.53 -13.84 17.38
C ILE A 35 -35.23 -14.77 18.36
N ALA A 36 -35.50 -14.28 19.58
CA ALA A 36 -36.19 -15.06 20.61
C ALA A 36 -37.57 -15.54 20.10
N GLY A 37 -37.80 -16.85 20.13
CA GLY A 37 -39.06 -17.47 19.69
C GLY A 37 -39.05 -18.05 18.27
N GLN A 38 -37.98 -17.90 17.49
CA GLN A 38 -37.82 -18.56 16.19
C GLN A 38 -36.92 -19.79 16.31
N THR A 39 -37.39 -20.96 15.83
CA THR A 39 -36.57 -22.18 15.74
C THR A 39 -35.48 -21.96 14.70
N HIS A 40 -34.21 -22.04 15.11
CA HIS A 40 -33.06 -21.94 14.22
C HIS A 40 -33.19 -22.95 13.08
N ASN A 41 -33.07 -22.49 11.83
CA ASN A 41 -33.14 -23.36 10.66
C ASN A 41 -31.74 -23.97 10.41
N PRO A 42 -31.52 -25.27 10.69
CA PRO A 42 -30.19 -25.90 10.61
C PRO A 42 -29.67 -26.05 9.18
N ALA A 43 -30.52 -25.87 8.16
CA ALA A 43 -30.12 -25.89 6.75
C ALA A 43 -29.36 -24.61 6.32
N ALA A 44 -29.37 -23.57 7.14
CA ALA A 44 -28.65 -22.31 6.90
C ALA A 44 -27.31 -22.22 7.67
N ASP A 45 -27.00 -23.23 8.50
CA ASP A 45 -25.78 -23.27 9.31
C ASP A 45 -24.70 -24.14 8.62
N PRO A 46 -23.58 -23.54 8.17
CA PRO A 46 -22.51 -24.28 7.51
C PRO A 46 -21.74 -25.23 8.44
N SER A 47 -21.93 -25.16 9.77
CA SER A 47 -21.20 -25.98 10.74
C SER A 47 -21.68 -27.44 10.85
N THR A 48 -22.83 -27.79 10.27
CA THR A 48 -23.44 -29.13 10.44
C THR A 48 -22.95 -30.20 9.45
N THR A 49 -21.93 -29.93 8.62
CA THR A 49 -21.46 -30.88 7.58
C THR A 49 -20.31 -31.77 8.08
N ASN A 50 -20.49 -32.46 9.21
CA ASN A 50 -19.68 -33.63 9.51
C ASN A 50 -20.51 -34.63 10.33
N THR A 51 -20.54 -35.89 9.88
CA THR A 51 -21.30 -37.05 10.42
C THR A 51 -22.77 -37.08 9.94
N THR A 52 -23.11 -37.70 8.82
CA THR A 52 -23.26 -39.17 8.69
C THR A 52 -23.32 -39.56 7.21
N ALA A 53 -22.52 -40.54 6.81
CA ALA A 53 -22.44 -41.08 5.46
C ALA A 53 -23.67 -41.94 5.09
N THR A 54 -24.18 -41.83 3.84
CA THR A 54 -24.32 -42.97 2.89
C THR A 54 -24.78 -42.52 1.48
N SER A 55 -23.92 -42.79 0.49
CA SER A 55 -24.23 -43.20 -0.92
C SER A 55 -24.51 -42.09 -1.98
N PRO A 56 -24.19 -42.31 -3.28
CA PRO A 56 -22.91 -41.90 -3.86
C PRO A 56 -23.01 -41.06 -5.17
N THR A 57 -21.88 -40.44 -5.52
CA THR A 57 -21.49 -40.01 -6.89
C THR A 57 -22.29 -38.87 -7.55
N GLN A 58 -21.69 -37.68 -7.69
CA GLN A 58 -21.11 -37.27 -8.99
C GLN A 58 -20.26 -35.98 -8.87
N THR A 59 -19.11 -36.07 -9.52
CA THR A 59 -18.03 -35.10 -9.67
C THR A 59 -18.40 -33.96 -10.63
N GLN A 60 -18.00 -32.73 -10.28
CA GLN A 60 -17.44 -31.64 -11.13
C GLN A 60 -18.26 -31.08 -12.33
N HIS A 61 -18.33 -29.73 -12.35
CA HIS A 61 -18.83 -28.76 -13.35
C HIS A 61 -18.62 -29.14 -14.84
N PRO A 62 -19.46 -28.70 -15.83
CA PRO A 62 -19.79 -27.28 -16.10
C PRO A 62 -21.27 -26.99 -16.43
N SER A 63 -21.72 -25.77 -16.15
CA SER A 63 -23.10 -25.33 -16.37
C SER A 63 -23.37 -25.06 -17.86
N THR A 64 -24.05 -26.00 -18.53
CA THR A 64 -24.78 -25.78 -19.78
C THR A 64 -26.28 -25.84 -19.53
N ALA A 65 -27.00 -25.04 -20.33
CA ALA A 65 -28.43 -25.11 -20.61
C ALA A 65 -29.38 -24.52 -19.54
N ALA A 66 -30.00 -23.41 -19.92
CA ALA A 66 -31.15 -22.81 -19.27
C ALA A 66 -32.34 -23.77 -19.27
N ASP A 67 -32.81 -24.12 -18.07
CA ASP A 67 -34.12 -24.74 -17.83
C ASP A 67 -35.18 -23.62 -17.70
N PRO A 68 -36.23 -23.57 -18.55
CA PRO A 68 -37.18 -22.46 -18.59
C PRO A 68 -38.25 -22.51 -17.48
N SER A 69 -38.12 -23.39 -16.48
CA SER A 69 -39.16 -23.61 -15.45
C SER A 69 -38.83 -23.08 -14.05
N ASN A 70 -37.69 -22.41 -13.86
CA ASN A 70 -37.29 -21.88 -12.55
C ASN A 70 -37.40 -20.33 -12.52
N PRO A 71 -38.14 -19.71 -11.57
CA PRO A 71 -38.11 -18.26 -11.41
C PRO A 71 -36.67 -17.79 -11.13
N PRO A 72 -36.28 -16.56 -11.51
CA PRO A 72 -34.92 -16.07 -11.31
C PRO A 72 -34.58 -16.15 -9.82
N GLN A 73 -33.73 -17.10 -9.44
CA GLN A 73 -33.27 -17.18 -8.06
C GLN A 73 -32.48 -15.90 -7.78
N PRO A 74 -32.79 -15.16 -6.70
CA PRO A 74 -31.97 -14.02 -6.29
C PRO A 74 -30.54 -14.50 -6.08
N PRO A 75 -29.52 -13.66 -6.35
CA PRO A 75 -28.13 -14.03 -6.17
C PRO A 75 -27.95 -14.57 -4.74
N ARG A 76 -27.61 -15.85 -4.61
CA ARG A 76 -27.36 -16.48 -3.31
C ARG A 76 -26.20 -15.76 -2.65
N SER A 77 -26.45 -15.11 -1.53
CA SER A 77 -25.38 -14.58 -0.68
C SER A 77 -24.47 -15.74 -0.27
N PRO A 78 -23.16 -15.53 -0.18
CA PRO A 78 -22.24 -16.56 0.27
C PRO A 78 -22.62 -17.01 1.69
N PRO A 79 -22.33 -18.28 2.07
CA PRO A 79 -22.62 -18.75 3.41
C PRO A 79 -21.88 -17.91 4.47
N PRO A 80 -22.48 -17.73 5.67
CA PRO A 80 -21.84 -17.04 6.78
C PRO A 80 -20.48 -17.66 7.11
N ASP A 81 -19.57 -16.82 7.59
CA ASP A 81 -18.26 -17.28 8.01
C ASP A 81 -18.32 -17.80 9.46
N PRO A 82 -17.92 -19.05 9.76
CA PRO A 82 -17.88 -19.55 11.13
C PRO A 82 -16.90 -18.77 12.01
N ASP A 83 -15.84 -18.19 11.42
CA ASP A 83 -14.81 -17.44 12.13
C ASP A 83 -14.98 -15.92 11.96
N PHE A 84 -16.21 -15.47 11.62
CA PHE A 84 -16.53 -14.07 11.28
C PHE A 84 -15.95 -13.04 12.27
N THR A 85 -16.07 -13.31 13.58
CA THR A 85 -15.58 -12.39 14.62
C THR A 85 -14.06 -12.29 14.64
N ALA A 86 -13.35 -13.39 14.38
CA ALA A 86 -11.89 -13.42 14.31
C ALA A 86 -11.41 -12.65 13.06
N THR A 87 -12.01 -12.90 11.90
CA THR A 87 -11.68 -12.18 10.66
C THR A 87 -12.04 -10.70 10.75
N GLN A 88 -13.17 -10.34 11.39
CA GLN A 88 -13.51 -8.95 11.64
C GLN A 88 -12.47 -8.25 12.51
N HIS A 89 -11.95 -8.94 13.53
CA HIS A 89 -10.89 -8.40 14.38
C HIS A 89 -9.58 -8.22 13.60
N GLU A 90 -9.18 -9.18 12.77
CA GLU A 90 -7.99 -9.09 11.90
C GLU A 90 -8.08 -7.90 10.93
N ILE A 91 -9.23 -7.72 10.26
CA ILE A 91 -9.47 -6.57 9.38
C ILE A 91 -9.35 -5.25 10.16
N SER A 92 -9.90 -5.21 11.38
CA SER A 92 -9.86 -4.00 12.22
C SER A 92 -8.44 -3.68 12.69
N GLU A 93 -7.66 -4.69 13.05
CA GLU A 93 -6.26 -4.54 13.46
C GLU A 93 -5.39 -3.99 12.31
N ASP A 94 -5.57 -4.52 11.11
CA ASP A 94 -4.82 -4.06 9.94
C ASP A 94 -5.21 -2.63 9.51
N ILE A 95 -6.50 -2.25 9.62
CA ILE A 95 -6.93 -0.85 9.42
C ILE A 95 -6.23 0.08 10.42
N VAL A 96 -6.18 -0.29 11.71
CA VAL A 96 -5.53 0.52 12.74
C VAL A 96 -4.03 0.65 12.49
N MET A 97 -3.37 -0.45 12.11
CA MET A 97 -1.96 -0.44 11.74
C MET A 97 -1.68 0.45 10.52
N ASN A 98 -2.56 0.41 9.52
CA ASN A 98 -2.45 1.29 8.34
C ASN A 98 -2.66 2.76 8.70
N ILE A 99 -3.59 3.10 9.59
CA ILE A 99 -3.77 4.47 10.08
C ILE A 99 -2.52 4.95 10.82
N ALA A 100 -1.93 4.13 11.70
CA ALA A 100 -0.69 4.46 12.39
C ALA A 100 0.48 4.68 11.43
N ARG A 101 0.55 3.87 10.36
CA ARG A 101 1.53 4.05 9.28
C ARG A 101 1.33 5.38 8.54
N ILE A 102 0.10 5.75 8.23
CA ILE A 102 -0.23 7.03 7.58
C ILE A 102 0.18 8.19 8.51
N GLU A 103 -0.09 8.10 9.80
CA GLU A 103 0.32 9.12 10.77
C GLU A 103 1.85 9.27 10.82
N ALA A 104 2.59 8.16 10.85
CA ALA A 104 4.05 8.18 10.81
C ALA A 104 4.58 8.80 9.50
N LEU A 105 3.91 8.56 8.36
CA LEU A 105 4.24 9.20 7.09
C LEU A 105 3.99 10.72 7.16
N ILE A 106 2.85 11.15 7.69
CA ILE A 106 2.51 12.57 7.89
C ILE A 106 3.57 13.27 8.73
N GLN A 107 4.00 12.67 9.84
CA GLN A 107 5.04 13.24 10.70
C GLN A 107 6.41 13.36 10.02
N ARG A 108 6.67 12.56 8.99
CA ARG A 108 7.92 12.59 8.21
C ARG A 108 7.86 13.52 7.00
N LEU A 109 6.72 14.10 6.66
CA LEU A 109 6.62 14.95 5.47
C LEU A 109 7.61 16.12 5.56
N PRO A 110 8.47 16.30 4.55
CA PRO A 110 9.49 17.33 4.57
C PRO A 110 8.82 18.69 4.36
N GLY A 111 9.15 19.65 5.24
CA GLY A 111 8.58 21.00 5.17
C GLY A 111 7.24 21.17 5.87
N ILE A 112 6.72 20.15 6.57
CA ILE A 112 5.57 20.36 7.46
C ILE A 112 5.92 21.40 8.54
N GLY A 113 5.00 22.34 8.75
CA GLY A 113 5.16 23.41 9.75
C GLY A 113 6.11 24.55 9.34
N GLN A 114 6.69 24.53 8.14
CA GLN A 114 7.45 25.66 7.61
C GLN A 114 6.57 26.55 6.72
N SER A 115 6.72 27.86 6.85
CA SER A 115 6.06 28.79 5.93
C SER A 115 6.73 28.75 4.56
N GLU A 116 5.94 28.95 3.50
CA GLU A 116 6.45 29.06 2.12
C GLU A 116 7.55 30.11 2.01
N LYS A 117 7.38 31.27 2.66
CA LYS A 117 8.39 32.33 2.68
C LYS A 117 9.71 31.87 3.31
N ALA A 118 9.66 31.12 4.41
CA ALA A 118 10.86 30.58 5.04
C ALA A 118 11.53 29.53 4.14
N GLN A 119 10.74 28.73 3.42
CA GLN A 119 11.25 27.75 2.46
C GLN A 119 11.93 28.43 1.27
N LEU A 120 11.33 29.48 0.69
CA LEU A 120 11.91 30.26 -0.41
C LEU A 120 13.21 30.95 0.02
N ALA A 121 13.22 31.62 1.17
CA ALA A 121 14.43 32.25 1.70
C ALA A 121 15.58 31.24 1.89
N ARG A 122 15.25 30.04 2.37
CA ARG A 122 16.21 28.94 2.49
C ARG A 122 16.71 28.47 1.11
N MET A 123 15.84 28.42 0.10
CA MET A 123 16.27 28.07 -1.26
C MET A 123 17.22 29.11 -1.86
N GLU A 124 16.95 30.40 -1.64
CA GLU A 124 17.83 31.48 -2.08
C GLU A 124 19.21 31.40 -1.41
N GLU A 125 19.25 31.14 -0.11
CA GLU A 125 20.50 30.94 0.64
C GLU A 125 21.29 29.73 0.10
N LEU A 126 20.61 28.58 -0.10
CA LEU A 126 21.24 27.39 -0.65
C LEU A 126 21.79 27.62 -2.06
N ASN A 127 21.06 28.34 -2.92
CA ASN A 127 21.54 28.69 -4.26
C ASN A 127 22.80 29.56 -4.19
N ARG A 128 22.84 30.54 -3.27
CA ARG A 128 24.02 31.38 -3.09
C ARG A 128 25.24 30.57 -2.64
N LEU A 129 25.05 29.66 -1.69
CA LEU A 129 26.11 28.76 -1.22
C LEU A 129 26.59 27.82 -2.33
N LEU A 130 25.67 27.34 -3.16
CA LEU A 130 25.99 26.47 -4.30
C LEU A 130 26.87 27.20 -5.33
N GLU A 131 26.53 28.45 -5.66
CA GLU A 131 27.30 29.28 -6.59
C GLU A 131 28.73 29.54 -6.07
N GLU A 132 28.87 29.82 -4.77
CA GLU A 132 30.17 30.02 -4.13
C GLU A 132 31.03 28.75 -4.17
N GLU A 133 30.48 27.60 -3.80
CA GLU A 133 31.18 26.31 -3.83
C GLU A 133 31.54 25.89 -5.27
N GLU A 134 30.67 26.17 -6.24
CA GLU A 134 30.97 25.91 -7.65
C GLU A 134 32.11 26.81 -8.15
N GLY A 135 32.16 28.07 -7.74
CA GLY A 135 33.29 28.97 -8.00
C GLY A 135 34.62 28.40 -7.46
N ARG A 136 34.63 27.96 -6.20
CA ARG A 136 35.81 27.31 -5.60
C ARG A 136 36.21 26.04 -6.34
N ARG A 137 35.23 25.22 -6.77
CA ARG A 137 35.48 24.02 -7.58
C ARG A 137 36.18 24.36 -8.88
N VAL A 138 35.73 25.40 -9.58
CA VAL A 138 36.32 25.85 -10.86
C VAL A 138 37.75 26.33 -10.66
N GLU A 139 38.02 27.12 -9.62
CA GLU A 139 39.37 27.58 -9.29
C GLU A 139 40.31 26.41 -8.95
N ALA A 140 39.84 25.45 -8.15
CA ALA A 140 40.62 24.26 -7.81
C ALA A 140 40.93 23.40 -9.04
N VAL A 141 39.98 23.26 -9.97
CA VAL A 141 40.21 22.56 -11.25
C VAL A 141 41.24 23.31 -12.09
N ARG A 142 41.15 24.65 -12.16
CA ARG A 142 42.10 25.47 -12.92
C ARG A 142 43.53 25.35 -12.38
N GLU A 143 43.70 25.37 -11.07
CA GLU A 143 45.02 25.19 -10.47
C GLU A 143 45.54 23.76 -10.67
N LYS A 144 44.66 22.76 -10.58
CA LYS A 144 45.01 21.36 -10.90
C LYS A 144 45.49 21.23 -12.36
N GLU A 145 44.79 21.81 -13.33
CA GLU A 145 45.20 21.78 -14.74
C GLU A 145 46.55 22.45 -14.96
N ARG A 146 46.78 23.59 -14.30
CA ARG A 146 48.07 24.29 -14.33
C ARG A 146 49.20 23.41 -13.79
N LEU A 147 49.00 22.78 -12.63
CA LEU A 147 50.00 21.91 -12.03
C LEU A 147 50.27 20.65 -12.88
N LEU A 148 49.23 20.10 -13.51
CA LEU A 148 49.37 18.99 -14.46
C LEU A 148 50.20 19.39 -15.68
N GLN A 149 49.97 20.58 -16.23
CA GLN A 149 50.76 21.08 -17.36
C GLN A 149 52.25 21.22 -17.00
N VAL A 150 52.55 21.77 -15.81
CA VAL A 150 53.94 21.87 -15.31
C VAL A 150 54.56 20.48 -15.10
N LEU A 151 53.79 19.52 -14.60
CA LEU A 151 54.24 18.15 -14.43
C LEU A 151 54.55 17.48 -15.78
N ASP A 152 53.67 17.61 -16.76
CA ASP A 152 53.85 17.08 -18.11
C ASP A 152 55.09 17.67 -18.80
N GLU A 153 55.34 18.97 -18.66
CA GLU A 153 56.55 19.61 -19.19
C GLU A 153 57.83 19.01 -18.57
N ARG A 154 57.85 18.79 -17.25
CA ARG A 154 59.00 18.17 -16.58
C ARG A 154 59.18 16.72 -17.02
N ILE A 155 58.11 15.94 -17.14
CA ILE A 155 58.16 14.56 -17.62
C ILE A 155 58.70 14.51 -19.06
N MET A 156 58.25 15.40 -19.95
CA MET A 156 58.74 15.46 -21.32
C MET A 156 60.24 15.80 -21.42
N ARG A 157 60.77 16.67 -20.54
CA ARG A 157 62.20 17.00 -20.51
C ARG A 157 63.07 15.84 -20.03
N VAL A 158 62.60 15.03 -19.08
CA VAL A 158 63.33 13.85 -18.59
C VAL A 158 63.27 12.69 -19.59
N ARG A 159 62.21 12.60 -20.40
CA ARG A 159 62.00 11.51 -21.38
C ARG A 159 62.73 11.70 -22.72
N ARG A 160 63.25 12.89 -23.04
CA ARG A 160 64.12 13.10 -24.22
C ARG A 160 65.59 12.83 -23.84
N PRO A 161 66.19 11.68 -24.19
CA PRO A 161 67.65 11.55 -24.25
C PRO A 161 68.24 12.41 -25.37
#